data_AF-A0A7V5KU97-F1
#
_entry.id   AF-A0A7V5KU97-F1
#
_cell.length_a   1.000
_cell.length_b   1.000
_cell.length_c   1.000
_cell.angle_alpha   90.00
_cell.angle_beta   90.00
_cell.angle_gamma   90.00
#
_symmetry.space_group_name_H-M   'P 1'
#
loop_
_entity.id
_entity.type
_entity.pdbx_description
1 polymer ?
#
loop_
_entity_poly.entity_id
_entity_poly.type
_entity_poly.pdbx_seq_one_letter_code
_entity_poly.pdbx_strand_id
1 'polypeptide(L)'
;MAGAFQLGIDHPDRRYRLIERGVNLRSRLLSLPYGDQALFMKKSVFQQAGKFPDQPILEEIPLLRHLRRLGRIGLAPAAVSTSARRWQRLGIVRTTLINQLMLAGMMAGISPRRLAGLYLWGSG
;
A
#
# COMPACT_ATOMS: atom_id res chain seq x y z
N MET A 1 -0.49 15.99 10.73
CA MET A 1 -0.02 14.61 10.94
C MET A 1 -0.94 13.64 10.23
N ALA A 2 -0.36 12.66 9.54
CA ALA A 2 -1.05 11.55 8.90
C ALA A 2 -0.40 10.25 9.35
N GLY A 3 -1.18 9.17 9.34
CA GLY A 3 -0.71 7.84 9.71
C GLY A 3 -1.41 6.75 8.93
N ALA A 4 -0.92 5.53 9.13
CA ALA A 4 -1.51 4.30 8.62
C ALA A 4 -1.37 3.21 9.70
N PHE A 5 -2.16 2.15 9.59
CA PHE A 5 -2.03 0.96 10.42
C PHE A 5 -1.02 -0.02 9.83
N GLN A 6 -0.58 -0.97 10.64
CA GLN A 6 0.18 -2.10 10.12
C GLN A 6 -0.72 -2.98 9.25
N LEU A 7 -0.13 -3.61 8.24
CA LEU A 7 -0.78 -4.70 7.54
C LEU A 7 -0.80 -5.93 8.44
N GLY A 8 -1.98 -6.51 8.62
CA GLY A 8 -2.18 -7.87 9.11
C GLY A 8 -2.87 -8.70 8.02
N ILE A 9 -2.50 -9.96 7.89
CA ILE A 9 -3.11 -10.92 6.98
C ILE A 9 -3.84 -11.95 7.84
N ASP A 10 -5.12 -12.14 7.54
CA ASP A 10 -6.00 -13.07 8.25
C ASP A 10 -5.73 -14.52 7.80
N HIS A 11 -4.58 -15.05 8.23
CA HIS A 11 -4.19 -16.44 8.03
C HIS A 11 -3.14 -16.88 9.08
N PRO A 12 -3.22 -18.11 9.62
CA PRO A 12 -2.31 -18.57 10.68
C PRO A 12 -0.88 -18.88 10.22
N ASP A 13 -0.67 -19.18 8.94
CA ASP A 13 0.64 -19.60 8.41
C ASP A 13 1.74 -18.51 8.56
N ARG A 14 2.91 -18.93 9.05
CA ARG A 14 4.05 -18.05 9.37
C ARG A 14 4.59 -17.28 8.17
N ARG A 15 4.38 -17.80 6.95
CA ARG A 15 4.79 -17.13 5.70
C ARG A 15 4.13 -15.75 5.57
N TYR A 16 2.88 -15.62 6.00
CA TYR A 16 2.16 -14.34 5.99
C TYR A 16 2.76 -13.33 6.97
N ARG A 17 3.29 -13.79 8.11
CA ARG A 17 3.99 -12.92 9.08
C ARG A 17 5.27 -12.33 8.49
N LEU A 18 5.96 -13.05 7.60
CA LEU A 18 7.12 -12.51 6.89
C LEU A 18 6.71 -11.41 5.91
N ILE A 19 5.60 -11.60 5.19
CA ILE A 19 5.04 -10.61 4.27
C ILE A 19 4.63 -9.35 5.03
N GLU A 20 3.88 -9.49 6.11
CA GLU A 20 3.46 -8.40 6.99
C GLU A 20 4.66 -7.59 7.47
N ARG A 21 5.69 -8.26 8.01
CA ARG A 21 6.92 -7.60 8.46
C ARG A 21 7.61 -6.84 7.34
N GLY A 22 7.72 -7.45 6.16
CA GLY A 22 8.33 -6.81 4.99
C GLY A 22 7.55 -5.56 4.54
N VAL A 23 6.23 -5.67 4.44
CA VAL A 23 5.35 -4.54 4.08
C VAL A 23 5.43 -3.44 5.14
N ASN A 24 5.29 -3.79 6.42
CA ASN A 24 5.32 -2.82 7.51
C ASN A 24 6.67 -2.11 7.64
N LEU A 25 7.78 -2.83 7.46
CA LEU A 25 9.12 -2.25 7.44
C LEU A 25 9.28 -1.29 6.26
N ARG A 26 8.91 -1.70 5.05
CA ARG A 26 8.95 -0.85 3.85
C ARG A 26 8.12 0.41 4.05
N SER A 27 6.90 0.29 4.55
CA SER A 27 6.00 1.41 4.81
C SER A 27 6.55 2.38 5.85
N ARG A 28 7.20 1.86 6.91
CA ARG A 28 7.85 2.67 7.95
C ARG A 28 9.10 3.41 7.45
N LEU A 29 9.90 2.78 6.59
CA LEU A 29 11.13 3.36 6.04
C LEU A 29 10.82 4.35 4.92
N LEU A 30 9.94 3.98 3.99
CA LEU A 30 9.65 4.79 2.82
C LEU A 30 8.46 5.75 3.03
N SER A 31 7.73 5.67 4.14
CA SER A 31 6.45 6.41 4.30
C SER A 31 5.49 6.16 3.13
N LEU A 32 5.43 4.91 2.68
CA LEU A 32 4.60 4.45 1.55
C LEU A 32 3.68 3.28 1.98
N PRO A 33 2.79 3.51 2.96
CA PRO A 33 1.72 2.55 3.26
C PRO A 33 0.80 2.36 2.05
N TYR A 34 0.35 1.14 1.80
CA TYR A 34 -0.66 0.87 0.77
C TYR A 34 -2.07 1.23 1.27
N GLY A 35 -3.04 1.28 0.35
CA GLY A 35 -4.45 1.47 0.71
C GLY A 35 -5.00 0.45 1.71
N ASP A 36 -4.52 -0.80 1.68
CA ASP A 36 -4.90 -1.87 2.62
C ASP A 36 -4.36 -1.67 4.05
N GLN A 37 -3.49 -0.69 4.26
CA GLN A 37 -2.97 -0.28 5.57
C GLN A 37 -3.83 0.81 6.22
N ALA A 38 -4.98 1.16 5.64
CA ALA A 38 -5.96 2.13 6.14
C ALA A 38 -5.33 3.46 6.62
N LEU A 39 -5.28 4.44 5.72
CA LEU A 39 -4.78 5.77 6.03
C LEU A 39 -5.72 6.53 6.97
N PHE A 40 -5.16 7.21 7.96
CA PHE A 40 -5.90 8.12 8.84
C PHE A 40 -5.20 9.47 8.96
N MET A 41 -5.97 10.55 8.95
CA MET A 41 -5.48 11.91 9.10
C MET A 41 -6.62 12.86 9.46
N LYS A 42 -6.29 14.07 9.93
CA LYS A 42 -7.28 15.13 10.10
C LYS A 42 -7.89 15.51 8.74
N LYS A 43 -9.19 15.84 8.73
CA LYS A 43 -9.91 16.29 7.51
C LYS A 43 -9.21 17.47 6.81
N SER A 44 -8.71 18.44 7.58
CA SER A 44 -7.98 19.60 7.04
C SER A 44 -6.69 19.18 6.32
N VAL A 45 -5.97 18.19 6.84
CA VAL A 45 -4.75 17.65 6.21
C VAL A 45 -5.10 16.94 4.90
N PHE A 46 -6.18 16.15 4.87
CA PHE A 46 -6.64 15.50 3.65
C PHE A 46 -7.02 16.50 2.54
N GLN A 47 -7.72 17.57 2.91
CA GLN A 47 -8.08 18.66 1.99
C GLN A 47 -6.85 19.40 1.48
N GLN A 48 -5.89 19.70 2.36
CA GLN A 48 -4.64 20.37 1.99
C GLN A 48 -3.74 19.50 1.09
N ALA A 49 -3.77 18.18 1.28
CA ALA A 49 -2.96 17.22 0.53
C ALA A 49 -3.52 16.89 -0.87
N GLY A 50 -4.63 17.51 -1.28
CA GLY A 50 -5.19 17.37 -2.63
C GLY A 50 -6.19 16.22 -2.81
N LYS A 51 -6.63 15.58 -1.71
CA LYS A 51 -7.59 14.45 -1.72
C LYS A 51 -7.07 13.24 -2.53
N PHE A 52 -7.96 12.27 -2.81
CA PHE A 52 -7.65 11.17 -3.72
C PHE A 52 -7.90 11.61 -5.17
N PRO A 53 -6.96 11.33 -6.09
CA PRO A 53 -7.17 11.52 -7.51
C PRO A 53 -8.04 10.39 -8.09
N ASP A 54 -8.71 10.67 -9.21
CA ASP A 54 -9.42 9.66 -9.99
C ASP A 54 -8.42 8.81 -10.79
N GLN A 55 -8.01 7.68 -10.20
CA GLN A 55 -7.10 6.72 -10.83
C GLN A 55 -7.50 5.28 -10.50
N PRO A 56 -7.27 4.32 -11.40
CA PRO A 56 -7.80 2.96 -11.26
C PRO A 56 -7.09 2.11 -10.20
N ILE A 57 -5.88 2.50 -9.81
CA ILE A 57 -5.07 1.83 -8.80
C ILE A 57 -4.02 2.79 -8.26
N LEU A 58 -3.55 2.54 -7.03
CA LEU A 58 -2.52 3.34 -6.38
C LEU A 58 -2.94 4.80 -6.16
N GLU A 59 -4.25 5.02 -5.96
CA GLU A 59 -4.90 6.28 -5.59
C GLU A 59 -4.23 6.97 -4.39
N GLU A 60 -3.71 6.19 -3.46
CA GLU A 60 -3.02 6.66 -2.29
C GLU A 60 -1.67 7.30 -2.59
N ILE A 61 -0.96 6.88 -3.65
CA ILE A 61 0.44 7.30 -3.85
C ILE A 61 0.58 8.82 -4.05
N PRO A 62 -0.23 9.51 -4.88
CA PRO A 62 -0.18 10.96 -4.98
C PRO A 62 -0.52 11.68 -3.68
N LEU A 63 -1.49 11.16 -2.91
CA LEU A 63 -1.82 11.70 -1.59
C LEU A 63 -0.64 11.56 -0.63
N LEU A 64 -0.02 10.38 -0.56
CA LEU A 64 1.15 10.10 0.28
C LEU A 64 2.35 10.98 -0.11
N ARG A 65 2.58 11.22 -1.41
CA ARG A 65 3.63 12.14 -1.88
C ARG A 65 3.44 13.55 -1.34
N HIS A 66 2.22 14.07 -1.33
CA HIS A 66 1.91 15.39 -0.73
C HIS A 66 2.07 15.37 0.78
N LEU A 67 1.52 14.35 1.45
CA LEU A 67 1.64 14.21 2.91
C LEU A 67 3.08 14.12 3.38
N ARG A 68 3.96 13.45 2.62
CA ARG A 68 5.41 13.38 2.90
C ARG A 68 6.11 14.73 2.86
N ARG A 69 5.61 15.69 2.07
CA ARG A 69 6.12 17.08 2.08
C ARG A 69 5.68 17.85 3.32
N LEU A 70 4.55 17.46 3.93
CA LEU A 70 4.04 18.05 5.17
C LEU A 70 4.60 17.38 6.44
N GLY A 71 5.29 16.25 6.32
CA GLY A 71 5.94 15.54 7.41
C GLY A 71 5.98 14.02 7.21
N ARG A 72 6.42 13.30 8.24
CA ARG A 72 6.48 11.82 8.19
C ARG A 72 5.09 11.22 8.39
N ILE A 73 4.82 10.13 7.66
CA ILE A 73 3.61 9.33 7.84
C ILE A 73 3.91 8.26 8.89
N GLY A 74 3.22 8.33 10.02
CA GLY A 74 3.41 7.38 11.13
C GLY A 74 2.76 6.03 10.83
N LEU A 75 3.32 4.95 11.37
CA LEU A 75 2.68 3.64 11.37
C LEU A 75 2.23 3.31 12.79
N ALA A 76 0.92 3.22 13.01
CA ALA A 76 0.35 2.85 14.29
C ALA A 76 0.73 1.40 14.66
N PRO A 77 0.89 1.07 15.95
CA PRO A 77 1.23 -0.29 16.38
C PRO A 77 0.06 -1.29 16.29
N ALA A 78 -1.13 -0.83 15.86
CA ALA A 78 -2.28 -1.68 15.56
C ALA A 78 -2.28 -2.11 14.08
N ALA A 79 -2.78 -3.32 13.81
CA ALA A 79 -2.86 -3.88 12.47
C ALA A 79 -4.31 -3.91 11.95
N VAL A 80 -4.48 -3.59 10.68
CA VAL A 80 -5.73 -3.82 9.93
C VAL A 80 -5.60 -5.15 9.20
N SER A 81 -6.60 -6.01 9.35
CA SER A 81 -6.59 -7.35 8.78
C SER A 81 -7.14 -7.34 7.36
N THR A 82 -6.34 -7.87 6.42
CA THR A 82 -6.74 -8.14 5.04
C THR A 82 -6.89 -9.63 4.80
N SER A 83 -7.73 -10.00 3.84
CA SER A 83 -8.00 -11.39 3.49
C SER A 83 -6.82 -12.03 2.75
N ALA A 84 -6.41 -13.23 3.16
CA ALA A 84 -5.33 -13.98 2.50
C ALA A 84 -5.70 -14.56 1.12
N ARG A 85 -6.97 -14.45 0.69
CA ARG A 85 -7.52 -15.10 -0.52
C ARG A 85 -6.66 -14.92 -1.76
N ARG A 86 -6.13 -13.71 -2.00
CA ARG A 86 -5.32 -13.42 -3.19
C ARG A 86 -3.99 -14.19 -3.19
N TRP A 87 -3.29 -14.22 -2.05
CA TRP A 87 -2.07 -14.99 -1.88
C TRP A 87 -2.31 -16.49 -1.94
N GLN A 88 -3.46 -16.98 -1.46
CA GLN A 88 -3.85 -18.39 -1.58
C GLN A 88 -4.11 -18.76 -3.05
N ARG A 89 -4.80 -17.91 -3.82
CA ARG A 89 -5.13 -18.16 -5.22
C ARG A 89 -3.94 -18.06 -6.17
N LEU A 90 -3.14 -17.01 -6.03
CA LEU A 90 -2.06 -16.67 -6.98
C LEU A 90 -0.68 -17.12 -6.51
N GLY A 91 -0.57 -17.54 -5.24
CA GLY A 91 0.69 -17.86 -4.60
C GLY A 91 1.32 -16.65 -3.90
N ILE A 92 2.03 -16.96 -2.81
CA ILE A 92 2.63 -15.95 -1.93
C ILE A 92 3.67 -15.10 -2.64
N VAL A 93 4.60 -15.76 -3.33
CA VAL A 93 5.72 -15.11 -4.02
C VAL A 93 5.20 -14.24 -5.16
N ARG A 94 4.32 -14.78 -6.01
CA ARG A 94 3.75 -14.07 -7.16
C ARG A 94 3.01 -12.81 -6.72
N THR A 95 2.12 -12.91 -5.73
CA THR A 95 1.35 -11.77 -5.23
C THR A 95 2.27 -10.68 -4.64
N THR A 96 3.26 -11.09 -3.86
CA THR A 96 4.22 -10.16 -3.25
C THR A 96 5.06 -9.46 -4.32
N LEU A 97 5.54 -10.19 -5.31
CA LEU A 97 6.35 -9.65 -6.40
C LEU A 97 5.54 -8.67 -7.27
N ILE A 98 4.29 -9.00 -7.61
CA ILE A 98 3.39 -8.09 -8.34
C ILE A 98 3.22 -6.79 -7.55
N ASN A 99 2.91 -6.85 -6.24
CA ASN A 99 2.73 -5.64 -5.44
C ASN A 99 4.02 -4.78 -5.43
N GLN A 100 5.20 -5.40 -5.33
CA GLN A 100 6.48 -4.70 -5.35
C GLN A 100 6.78 -4.10 -6.73
N LEU A 101 6.48 -4.80 -7.83
CA LEU A 101 6.61 -4.28 -9.19
C LEU A 101 5.69 -3.09 -9.43
N MET A 102 4.47 -3.11 -8.90
CA MET A 102 3.53 -1.99 -8.98
C MET A 102 4.09 -0.73 -8.32
N LEU A 103 4.69 -0.89 -7.13
CA LEU A 103 5.34 0.22 -6.44
C LEU A 103 6.60 0.71 -7.19
N ALA A 104 7.44 -0.21 -7.66
CA ALA A 104 8.63 0.11 -8.44
C ALA A 104 8.28 0.86 -9.73
N GLY A 105 7.28 0.39 -10.46
CA GLY A 105 6.76 1.05 -11.66
C GLY A 105 6.24 2.46 -11.38
N MET A 106 5.51 2.66 -10.28
CA MET A 106 5.10 4.00 -9.85
C MET A 106 6.27 4.91 -9.52
N MET A 107 7.32 4.39 -8.87
CA MET A 107 8.53 5.15 -8.56
C MET A 107 9.32 5.50 -9.81
N ALA A 108 9.31 4.63 -10.82
CA ALA A 108 9.87 4.87 -12.15
C ALA A 108 9.02 5.81 -13.03
N GLY A 109 7.88 6.30 -12.53
CA GLY A 109 7.01 7.22 -13.26
C GLY A 109 6.11 6.56 -14.32
N ILE A 110 5.94 5.24 -14.28
CA ILE A 110 4.98 4.54 -15.14
C ILE A 110 3.57 4.98 -14.76
N SER A 111 2.72 5.23 -15.76
CA SER A 111 1.36 5.69 -15.51
C SER A 111 0.51 4.65 -14.75
N PRO A 112 -0.33 5.08 -13.79
CA PRO A 112 -1.22 4.19 -13.03
C PRO A 112 -2.12 3.33 -13.92
N ARG A 113 -2.54 3.84 -15.08
CA ARG A 113 -3.35 3.09 -16.06
C ARG A 113 -2.60 1.90 -16.65
N ARG A 114 -1.31 2.05 -16.99
CA ARG A 114 -0.49 0.93 -17.49
C ARG A 114 -0.25 -0.11 -16.39
N LEU A 115 -0.01 0.37 -15.18
CA LEU A 115 0.17 -0.48 -14.00
C LEU A 115 -1.11 -1.24 -13.65
N ALA A 116 -2.29 -0.64 -13.81
CA ALA A 116 -3.56 -1.34 -13.64
C ALA A 116 -3.69 -2.54 -14.61
N GLY A 117 -3.28 -2.38 -15.87
CA GLY A 117 -3.22 -3.49 -16.82
C GLY A 117 -2.29 -4.62 -16.36
N LEU A 118 -1.08 -4.29 -15.91
CA LEU A 118 -0.13 -5.27 -15.36
C LEU A 118 -0.66 -5.96 -14.11
N TYR A 119 -1.32 -5.22 -13.23
CA TYR A 119 -1.92 -5.76 -12.01
C TYR A 119 -3.05 -6.74 -12.34
N LEU A 120 -3.93 -6.39 -13.27
CA LEU A 120 -5.03 -7.25 -13.71
C LEU A 120 -4.49 -8.52 -14.37
N TRP A 121 -3.53 -8.39 -15.29
CA TRP A 121 -2.88 -9.54 -15.92
C TRP A 121 -2.18 -10.44 -14.91
N GLY A 122 -1.43 -9.85 -13.97
CA GLY A 122 -0.76 -10.60 -12.90
C GLY A 122 -1.74 -11.23 -11.91
N SER A 123 -2.98 -10.75 -11.85
CA SER A 123 -4.04 -11.27 -10.96
C SER A 123 -4.92 -12.36 -11.58
N GLY A 124 -4.73 -12.62 -12.87
CA GLY A 124 -5.33 -13.71 -13.63
C GLY A 124 -4.60 -15.04 -13.47
#